data_AF-B5VM83-F1
#
_entry.id   AF-B5VM83-F1
#
_cell.length_a   1.000
_cell.length_b   1.000
_cell.length_c   1.000
_cell.angle_alpha   90.00
_cell.angle_beta   90.00
_cell.angle_gamma   90.00
#
_symmetry.space_group_name_H-M   'P 1'
#
loop_
_entity.id
_entity.type
_entity.pdbx_description
1 polymer ?
#
loop_
_entity_poly.entity_id
_entity_poly.type
_entity_poly.pdbx_seq_one_letter_code
_entity_poly.pdbx_strand_id
1 'polypeptide(L)'
;MQLEATHQKENHLSPLASFIFPDFRALFNIGFNLYSNINYKEVDINGFEIYIVEQWAAQRKISTLITSYTGNLQDTISAVEVALPEDPEEWPCCLKKYHEELLKFSSPKKTAKGTLFVTNLSSFKSTLNLLHVECGNLKKIWKNFKTNYDLKRLHCGGRSAQLLKKTPSAS
;
A
#
# COMPACT_ATOMS: atom_id res chain seq x y z
N MET A 1 -7.16 -48.25 -27.09
CA MET A 1 -6.58 -48.44 -25.76
C MET A 1 -5.70 -47.22 -25.49
N GLN A 2 -6.30 -46.15 -24.96
CA GLN A 2 -5.59 -44.91 -24.63
C GLN A 2 -5.01 -45.08 -23.23
N LEU A 3 -3.69 -44.93 -23.12
CA LEU A 3 -2.99 -44.88 -21.83
C LEU A 3 -3.13 -43.45 -21.31
N GLU A 4 -3.98 -43.27 -20.29
CA GLU A 4 -4.01 -42.04 -19.50
C GLU A 4 -2.72 -41.95 -18.68
N ALA A 5 -1.82 -41.07 -19.08
CA ALA A 5 -0.67 -40.69 -18.28
C ALA A 5 -1.16 -39.83 -17.11
N THR A 6 -1.26 -40.47 -15.94
CA THR A 6 -1.48 -39.81 -14.65
C THR A 6 -0.27 -38.92 -14.36
N HIS A 7 -0.40 -37.62 -14.59
CA HIS A 7 0.59 -36.64 -14.15
C HIS A 7 0.53 -36.54 -12.62
N GLN A 8 1.41 -37.29 -11.94
CA GLN A 8 1.71 -37.08 -10.53
C GLN A 8 2.33 -35.68 -10.41
N LYS A 9 1.60 -34.76 -9.76
CA LYS A 9 2.11 -33.44 -9.41
C LYS A 9 3.14 -33.63 -8.30
N GLU A 10 4.41 -33.70 -8.66
CA GLU A 10 5.51 -33.66 -7.68
C GLU A 10 5.34 -32.43 -6.80
N ASN A 11 5.42 -32.61 -5.47
CA ASN A 11 5.43 -31.53 -4.49
C ASN A 11 6.75 -30.76 -4.59
N HIS A 12 6.94 -30.00 -5.67
CA HIS A 12 8.03 -29.04 -5.76
C HIS A 12 7.64 -27.83 -4.92
N LEU A 13 8.34 -27.60 -3.80
CA LEU A 13 8.15 -26.38 -3.02
C LEU A 13 8.69 -25.23 -3.87
N SER A 14 7.82 -24.37 -4.38
CA SER A 14 8.23 -23.24 -5.21
C SER A 14 9.17 -22.32 -4.43
N PRO A 15 10.22 -21.79 -5.08
CA PRO A 15 11.14 -20.88 -4.42
C PRO A 15 10.37 -19.65 -3.93
N LEU A 16 10.72 -19.21 -2.71
CA LEU A 16 10.13 -18.02 -2.10
C LEU A 16 10.98 -16.80 -2.43
N ALA A 17 10.31 -15.68 -2.70
CA ALA A 17 10.89 -14.36 -2.83
C ALA A 17 10.24 -13.35 -1.88
N SER A 18 10.99 -12.30 -1.53
CA SER A 18 10.50 -11.20 -0.71
C SER A 18 9.80 -10.14 -1.56
N PHE A 19 8.56 -9.82 -1.22
CA PHE A 19 7.76 -8.75 -1.81
C PHE A 19 7.44 -7.70 -0.74
N ILE A 20 7.56 -6.42 -1.11
CA ILE A 20 7.47 -5.31 -0.18
C ILE A 20 6.23 -4.47 -0.49
N PHE A 21 5.37 -4.28 0.51
CA PHE A 21 4.12 -3.56 0.38
C PHE A 21 4.00 -2.45 1.45
N PRO A 22 4.01 -1.17 1.04
CA PRO A 22 3.84 -0.04 1.98
C PRO A 22 2.39 0.15 2.48
N ASP A 23 1.40 -0.32 1.73
CA ASP A 23 -0.03 -0.21 2.09
C ASP A 23 -0.43 -1.34 3.05
N PHE A 24 0.01 -1.25 4.31
CA PHE A 24 -0.39 -2.22 5.35
C PHE A 24 -1.92 -2.28 5.50
N ARG A 25 -2.64 -1.18 5.27
CA ARG A 25 -4.11 -1.16 5.35
C ARG A 25 -4.69 -2.07 4.27
N ALA A 26 -4.22 -1.98 3.03
CA ALA A 26 -4.63 -2.87 1.96
C ALA A 26 -4.35 -4.33 2.33
N LEU A 27 -3.13 -4.63 2.79
CA LEU A 27 -2.74 -5.97 3.22
C LEU A 27 -3.65 -6.54 4.31
N PHE A 28 -3.87 -5.82 5.41
CA PHE A 28 -4.75 -6.28 6.49
C PHE A 28 -6.21 -6.40 6.04
N ASN A 29 -6.69 -5.50 5.17
CA ASN A 29 -8.06 -5.57 4.62
C ASN A 29 -8.29 -6.82 3.76
N ILE A 30 -7.27 -7.30 3.05
CA ILE A 30 -7.36 -8.54 2.27
C ILE A 30 -7.09 -9.80 3.12
N GLY A 31 -6.82 -9.65 4.42
CA GLY A 31 -6.62 -10.76 5.35
C GLY A 31 -5.36 -11.57 5.10
N PHE A 32 -4.30 -10.99 4.52
CA PHE A 32 -3.06 -11.73 4.21
C PHE A 32 -2.43 -12.40 5.46
N ASN A 33 -2.63 -11.81 6.63
CA ASN A 33 -2.11 -12.29 7.91
C ASN A 33 -2.91 -13.47 8.48
N LEU A 34 -4.01 -13.87 7.84
CA LEU A 34 -4.81 -15.03 8.24
C LEU A 34 -4.27 -16.34 7.64
N TYR A 35 -3.37 -16.25 6.65
CA TYR A 35 -2.74 -17.41 6.05
C TYR A 35 -1.54 -17.86 6.90
N SER A 36 -1.65 -19.04 7.52
CA SER A 36 -0.63 -19.58 8.44
C SER A 36 0.71 -19.89 7.77
N ASN A 37 0.73 -20.02 6.45
CA ASN A 37 1.90 -20.30 5.62
C ASN A 37 2.58 -19.03 5.06
N ILE A 38 2.10 -17.83 5.42
CA ILE A 38 2.71 -16.57 4.99
C ILE A 38 3.56 -16.01 6.12
N ASN A 39 4.87 -15.92 5.87
CA ASN A 39 5.79 -15.22 6.75
C ASN A 39 5.90 -13.75 6.33
N TYR A 40 5.85 -12.83 7.30
CA TYR A 40 5.99 -11.40 7.04
C TYR A 40 6.65 -10.68 8.21
N LYS A 41 7.26 -9.53 7.92
CA LYS A 41 7.84 -8.64 8.94
C LYS A 41 7.76 -7.18 8.50
N GLU A 42 7.66 -6.26 9.45
CA GLU A 42 7.78 -4.82 9.16
C GLU A 42 9.23 -4.48 8.80
N VAL A 43 9.43 -3.63 7.78
CA VAL A 43 10.74 -3.20 7.29
C VAL A 43 10.72 -1.74 6.89
N ASP A 44 11.85 -1.05 7.05
CA ASP A 44 12.06 0.29 6.47
C ASP A 44 12.89 0.21 5.19
N ILE A 45 12.49 0.94 4.13
CA ILE A 45 13.19 0.99 2.84
C ILE A 45 13.60 2.44 2.54
N ASN A 46 14.88 2.66 2.23
CA ASN A 46 15.44 3.96 1.87
C ASN A 46 15.41 4.22 0.35
N GLY A 47 15.37 5.49 -0.06
CA GLY A 47 15.34 5.89 -1.47
C GLY A 47 13.95 6.01 -2.08
N PHE A 48 12.90 6.04 -1.25
CA PHE A 48 11.52 6.00 -1.70
C PHE A 48 10.62 6.94 -0.91
N GLU A 49 9.55 7.36 -1.56
CA GLU A 49 8.44 8.11 -0.96
C GLU A 49 7.13 7.40 -1.26
N ILE A 50 6.12 7.62 -0.41
CA ILE A 50 4.76 7.14 -0.64
C ILE A 50 3.76 8.29 -0.64
N TYR A 51 2.73 8.15 -1.47
CA TYR A 51 1.69 9.16 -1.66
C TYR A 51 0.31 8.51 -1.56
N ILE A 52 -0.58 9.11 -0.78
CA ILE A 52 -2.00 8.74 -0.80
C ILE A 52 -2.64 9.34 -2.05
N VAL A 53 -3.35 8.49 -2.80
CA VAL A 53 -4.24 8.93 -3.87
C VAL A 53 -5.62 9.19 -3.28
N GLU A 54 -5.98 10.46 -3.11
CA GLU A 54 -7.20 10.88 -2.38
C GLU A 54 -8.47 10.26 -2.99
N GLN A 55 -8.57 10.25 -4.33
CA GLN A 55 -9.70 9.68 -5.07
C GLN A 55 -9.83 8.17 -4.86
N TRP A 56 -8.73 7.43 -4.72
CA TRP A 56 -8.78 5.99 -4.48
C TRP A 56 -9.28 5.68 -3.07
N ALA A 57 -8.90 6.51 -2.08
CA ALA A 57 -9.46 6.43 -0.74
C ALA A 57 -10.97 6.73 -0.75
N ALA A 58 -11.39 7.75 -1.51
CA ALA A 58 -12.81 8.10 -1.70
C ALA A 58 -13.62 6.92 -2.28
N GLN A 59 -13.05 6.26 -3.28
CA GLN A 59 -13.65 5.13 -3.99
C GLN A 59 -13.49 3.79 -3.25
N ARG A 60 -12.85 3.80 -2.07
CA ARG A 60 -12.56 2.58 -1.27
C ARG A 60 -11.85 1.49 -2.09
N LYS A 61 -10.92 1.89 -2.95
CA LYS A 61 -10.06 0.95 -3.68
C LYS A 61 -9.23 0.12 -2.69
N ILE A 62 -8.80 -1.08 -3.12
CA ILE A 62 -7.97 -1.97 -2.30
C ILE A 62 -6.68 -1.24 -1.93
N SER A 63 -5.90 -0.80 -2.93
CA SER A 63 -4.76 0.11 -2.72
C SER A 63 -5.21 1.57 -2.72
N THR A 64 -4.62 2.37 -1.84
CA THR A 64 -4.76 3.83 -1.85
C THR A 64 -3.42 4.55 -1.93
N LEU A 65 -2.33 3.79 -2.06
CA LEU A 65 -0.97 4.29 -2.10
C LEU A 65 -0.33 4.06 -3.47
N ILE A 66 0.54 5.00 -3.83
CA ILE A 66 1.61 4.80 -4.82
C ILE A 66 2.95 5.01 -4.14
N THR A 67 3.98 4.38 -4.68
CA THR A 67 5.37 4.51 -4.21
C THR A 67 6.20 5.13 -5.32
N SER A 68 7.00 6.15 -5.03
CA SER A 68 7.92 6.75 -5.99
C SER A 68 9.36 6.46 -5.57
N TYR A 69 10.24 6.25 -6.55
CA TYR A 69 11.68 6.13 -6.30
C TYR A 69 12.33 7.51 -6.41
N THR A 70 13.00 7.94 -5.34
CA THR A 70 13.69 9.23 -5.29
C THR A 70 15.21 9.07 -5.43
N GLY A 71 15.75 7.92 -5.03
CA GLY A 71 17.19 7.67 -4.97
C GLY A 71 17.91 8.36 -3.80
N ASN A 72 17.21 9.19 -3.01
CA ASN A 72 17.75 9.82 -1.82
C ASN A 72 17.58 8.91 -0.60
N LEU A 73 18.68 8.49 0.00
CA LEU A 73 18.68 7.55 1.12
C LEU A 73 18.01 8.09 2.40
N GLN A 74 17.80 9.41 2.49
CA GLN A 74 17.06 10.01 3.60
C GLN A 74 15.55 9.74 3.48
N ASP A 75 15.04 9.54 2.27
CA ASP A 75 13.62 9.25 2.04
C ASP A 75 13.36 7.79 2.42
N THR A 76 12.71 7.60 3.56
CA THR A 76 12.54 6.29 4.17
C THR A 76 11.06 5.99 4.34
N ILE A 77 10.63 4.82 3.85
CA ILE A 77 9.25 4.35 3.99
C ILE A 77 9.18 3.13 4.89
N SER A 78 8.15 3.04 5.71
CA SER A 78 7.82 1.83 6.47
C SER A 78 6.88 0.96 5.64
N ALA A 79 7.20 -0.32 5.52
CA ALA A 79 6.47 -1.30 4.71
C ALA A 79 6.42 -2.67 5.40
N VAL A 80 5.73 -3.61 4.77
CA VAL A 80 5.71 -5.02 5.15
C VAL A 80 6.43 -5.82 4.07
N GLU A 81 7.45 -6.57 4.47
CA GLU A 81 8.07 -7.61 3.66
C GLU A 81 7.28 -8.90 3.85
N VAL A 82 6.85 -9.52 2.76
CA VAL A 82 6.08 -10.77 2.73
C VAL A 82 6.85 -11.78 1.88
N ALA A 83 7.11 -12.96 2.45
CA ALA A 83 7.70 -14.08 1.72
C ALA A 83 6.59 -14.84 0.98
N LEU A 84 6.68 -14.89 -0.34
CA LEU A 84 5.68 -15.49 -1.23
C LEU A 84 6.37 -16.34 -2.31
N PRO A 85 5.68 -17.31 -2.92
CA PRO A 85 6.19 -17.96 -4.12
C PRO A 85 6.60 -16.95 -5.19
N GLU A 86 7.66 -17.25 -5.94
CA GLU A 86 8.08 -16.39 -7.05
C GLU A 86 7.00 -16.22 -8.12
N ASP A 87 6.18 -17.26 -8.34
CA ASP A 87 5.03 -17.23 -9.24
C ASP A 87 3.78 -16.64 -8.54
N PRO A 88 3.26 -15.48 -9.00
CA PRO A 88 2.02 -14.90 -8.48
C PRO A 88 0.78 -15.79 -8.66
N GLU A 89 0.81 -16.79 -9.54
CA GLU A 89 -0.28 -17.75 -9.71
C GLU A 89 -0.48 -18.65 -8.47
N GLU A 90 0.58 -18.83 -7.67
CA GLU A 90 0.55 -19.61 -6.44
C GLU A 90 0.15 -18.78 -5.20
N TRP A 91 -0.07 -17.48 -5.38
CA TRP A 91 -0.42 -16.60 -4.27
C TRP A 91 -1.87 -16.83 -3.82
N PRO A 92 -2.19 -16.55 -2.55
CA PRO A 92 -3.57 -16.52 -2.12
C PRO A 92 -4.40 -15.56 -2.98
N CYS A 93 -5.61 -15.98 -3.36
CA CYS A 93 -6.45 -15.28 -4.33
C CYS A 93 -6.61 -13.77 -4.04
N CYS A 94 -6.79 -13.39 -2.77
CA CYS A 94 -6.94 -11.99 -2.37
C CYS A 94 -5.65 -11.18 -2.59
N LEU A 95 -4.49 -11.77 -2.34
CA LEU A 95 -3.19 -11.14 -2.53
C LEU A 95 -2.82 -11.06 -4.01
N LYS A 96 -3.13 -12.11 -4.78
CA LYS A 96 -3.01 -12.12 -6.24
C LYS A 96 -3.82 -10.98 -6.88
N LYS A 97 -5.09 -10.84 -6.52
CA LYS A 97 -5.96 -9.73 -6.99
C LYS A 97 -5.40 -8.36 -6.61
N TYR A 98 -4.91 -8.21 -5.39
CA TYR A 98 -4.28 -6.97 -4.94
C TYR A 98 -3.05 -6.63 -5.80
N HIS A 99 -2.21 -7.62 -6.08
CA HIS A 99 -1.04 -7.49 -6.95
C HIS A 99 -1.40 -7.12 -8.38
N GLU A 100 -2.39 -7.79 -8.98
CA GLU A 100 -2.89 -7.46 -10.32
C GLU A 100 -3.40 -6.01 -10.42
N GLU A 101 -4.13 -5.52 -9.41
CA GLU A 101 -4.55 -4.11 -9.35
C GLU A 101 -3.36 -3.16 -9.21
N LEU A 102 -2.36 -3.53 -8.39
CA LEU A 102 -1.15 -2.74 -8.15
C LEU A 102 -0.34 -2.55 -9.44
N LEU A 103 -0.21 -3.60 -10.24
CA LEU A 103 0.52 -3.57 -11.52
C LEU A 103 -0.10 -2.65 -12.59
N LYS A 104 -1.37 -2.25 -12.44
CA LYS A 104 -2.01 -1.31 -13.38
C LYS A 104 -1.41 0.10 -13.35
N PHE A 105 -0.71 0.44 -12.27
CA PHE A 105 -0.16 1.78 -12.05
C PHE A 105 1.26 1.77 -11.49
N SER A 106 1.89 0.60 -11.38
CA SER A 106 3.24 0.45 -10.86
C SER A 106 3.97 -0.68 -11.57
N SER A 107 5.29 -0.66 -11.47
CA SER A 107 6.16 -1.71 -11.97
C SER A 107 7.06 -2.26 -10.86
N PRO A 108 7.43 -3.55 -10.92
CA PRO A 108 8.33 -4.14 -9.93
C PRO A 108 9.73 -3.53 -10.05
N LYS A 109 10.31 -3.16 -8.90
CA LYS A 109 11.68 -2.71 -8.76
C LYS A 109 12.38 -3.58 -7.70
N LYS A 110 13.50 -4.17 -8.07
CA LYS A 110 14.35 -4.91 -7.12
C LYS A 110 15.03 -3.94 -6.16
N THR A 111 15.03 -4.29 -4.88
CA THR A 111 15.71 -3.59 -3.79
C THR A 111 16.57 -4.59 -3.03
N ALA A 112 17.43 -4.12 -2.12
CA ALA A 112 18.24 -4.99 -1.28
C ALA A 112 17.40 -5.92 -0.37
N LYS A 113 16.13 -5.57 -0.08
CA LYS A 113 15.23 -6.33 0.81
C LYS A 113 14.18 -7.17 0.08
N GLY A 114 14.01 -6.97 -1.24
CA GLY A 114 12.95 -7.62 -2.00
C GLY A 114 12.42 -6.78 -3.15
N THR A 115 11.30 -7.21 -3.72
CA THR A 115 10.64 -6.53 -4.84
C THR A 115 9.62 -5.53 -4.31
N LEU A 116 9.81 -4.24 -4.63
CA LEU A 116 8.89 -3.16 -4.31
C LEU A 116 8.19 -2.68 -5.59
N PHE A 117 6.94 -2.26 -5.50
CA PHE A 117 6.17 -1.79 -6.66
C PHE A 117 6.20 -0.26 -6.71
N VAL A 118 6.77 0.28 -7.80
CA VAL A 118 7.06 1.70 -7.95
C VAL A 118 6.25 2.29 -9.10
N THR A 119 5.67 3.45 -8.87
CA THR A 119 4.94 4.26 -9.84
C THR A 119 5.83 5.36 -10.37
N ASN A 120 5.89 5.52 -11.68
CA ASN A 120 6.51 6.69 -12.30
C ASN A 120 5.54 7.88 -12.23
N LEU A 121 5.83 8.84 -11.34
CA LEU A 121 5.01 10.04 -11.12
C LEU A 121 4.82 10.88 -12.38
N SER A 122 5.81 10.94 -13.28
CA SER A 122 5.74 11.72 -14.52
C SER A 122 4.70 11.16 -15.51
N SER A 123 4.46 9.85 -15.47
CA SER A 123 3.44 9.18 -16.29
C SER A 123 2.09 9.02 -15.58
N PHE A 124 2.01 9.41 -14.31
CA PHE A 124 0.81 9.21 -13.51
C PHE A 124 -0.26 10.25 -13.86
N LYS A 125 -1.54 9.86 -13.77
CA LYS A 125 -2.66 10.71 -14.20
C LYS A 125 -2.69 12.00 -13.38
N SER A 126 -2.48 13.14 -14.04
CA SER A 126 -2.46 14.48 -13.43
C SER A 126 -3.81 14.89 -12.81
N THR A 127 -4.90 14.19 -13.11
CA THR A 127 -6.22 14.43 -12.53
C THR A 127 -6.39 13.88 -11.12
N LEU A 128 -5.45 13.06 -10.63
CA LEU A 128 -5.48 12.48 -9.30
C LEU A 128 -4.76 13.38 -8.30
N ASN A 129 -5.34 13.52 -7.10
CA ASN A 129 -4.73 14.30 -6.03
C ASN A 129 -3.80 13.39 -5.21
N LEU A 130 -2.52 13.76 -5.18
CA LEU A 130 -1.46 13.03 -4.48
C LEU A 130 -1.11 13.77 -3.19
N LEU A 131 -1.25 13.09 -2.06
CA LEU A 131 -0.85 13.61 -0.76
C LEU A 131 0.42 12.88 -0.31
N HIS A 132 1.53 13.61 -0.24
CA HIS A 132 2.80 13.07 0.23
C HIS A 132 2.69 12.67 1.72
N VAL A 133 3.20 11.49 2.05
CA VAL A 133 3.36 11.04 3.44
C VAL A 133 4.80 11.29 3.86
N GLU A 134 5.07 12.49 4.38
CA GLU A 134 6.43 12.94 4.72
C GLU A 134 7.18 12.01 5.68
N CYS A 135 6.47 11.39 6.61
CA CYS A 135 7.08 10.44 7.57
C CYS A 135 7.28 9.03 7.00
N GLY A 136 6.94 8.79 5.72
CA GLY A 136 7.03 7.51 5.04
C GLY A 136 6.20 6.38 5.62
N ASN A 137 5.34 6.66 6.61
CA ASN A 137 4.62 5.65 7.37
C ASN A 137 3.12 5.93 7.33
N LEU A 138 2.39 5.23 6.45
CA LEU A 138 0.95 5.38 6.30
C LEU A 138 0.21 5.11 7.64
N LYS A 139 0.75 4.28 8.56
CA LYS A 139 0.04 3.79 9.77
C LYS A 139 -0.15 4.92 10.75
N LYS A 140 0.85 5.80 10.82
CA LYS A 140 0.86 7.01 11.63
C LYS A 140 -0.12 8.06 11.11
N ILE A 141 -0.30 8.16 9.79
CA ILE A 141 -1.06 9.27 9.19
C ILE A 141 -2.50 8.91 8.79
N TRP A 142 -2.83 7.63 8.64
CA TRP A 142 -4.11 7.21 8.03
C TRP A 142 -5.34 7.71 8.78
N LYS A 143 -5.29 7.69 10.12
CA LYS A 143 -6.39 8.18 10.98
C LYS A 143 -6.63 9.69 10.79
N ASN A 144 -5.56 10.46 10.71
CA ASN A 144 -5.62 11.91 10.51
C ASN A 144 -6.10 12.23 9.09
N PHE A 145 -5.58 11.53 8.09
CA PHE A 145 -6.04 11.63 6.70
C PHE A 145 -7.55 11.39 6.61
N LYS A 146 -8.06 10.30 7.17
CA LYS A 146 -9.50 9.96 7.13
C LYS A 146 -10.35 11.05 7.78
N THR A 147 -9.95 11.53 8.95
CA THR A 147 -10.67 12.60 9.68
C THR A 147 -10.71 13.89 8.86
N ASN A 148 -9.56 14.33 8.34
CA ASN A 148 -9.46 15.54 7.54
C ASN A 148 -10.22 15.42 6.22
N TYR A 149 -10.16 14.25 5.59
CA TYR A 149 -10.88 13.96 4.37
C TYR A 149 -12.40 14.00 4.58
N ASP A 150 -12.92 13.42 5.67
CA ASP A 150 -14.34 13.49 6.02
C ASP A 150 -14.78 14.93 6.35
N LEU A 151 -13.98 15.70 7.08
CA LEU A 151 -14.25 17.12 7.34
C LEU A 151 -14.28 17.97 6.06
N LYS A 152 -13.37 17.70 5.12
CA LYS A 152 -13.34 18.32 3.79
C LYS A 152 -14.62 18.02 3.02
N ARG A 153 -15.08 16.76 3.01
CA ARG A 153 -16.31 16.34 2.33
C ARG A 153 -17.58 16.94 2.91
N LEU A 154 -17.64 17.06 4.23
CA LEU A 154 -18.80 17.64 4.92
C LEU A 154 -18.86 19.18 4.80
N HIS A 155 -17.89 19.81 4.13
CA HIS A 155 -17.70 21.27 4.12
C HIS A 155 -17.63 21.87 5.55
N CYS A 156 -17.27 21.03 6.54
CA CYS A 156 -17.15 21.39 7.94
C CYS A 156 -15.74 21.92 8.28
N GLY A 157 -14.78 21.78 7.36
CA GLY A 157 -13.43 22.34 7.51
C GLY A 157 -13.41 23.86 7.70
N GLY A 158 -14.38 24.59 7.16
CA GLY A 158 -14.47 26.06 7.28
C GLY A 158 -15.20 26.59 8.53
N ARG A 159 -15.99 25.76 9.22
CA ARG A 159 -16.84 26.21 10.36
C ARG A 159 -16.34 25.80 11.74
N SER A 160 -15.29 24.97 11.80
CA SER A 160 -14.72 24.50 13.08
C SER A 160 -13.65 25.46 13.65
N ALA A 161 -13.19 26.45 12.88
CA ALA A 161 -12.18 27.41 13.31
C ALA A 161 -12.69 28.47 14.32
N GLN A 162 -13.99 28.47 14.68
CA GLN A 162 -14.59 29.50 15.54
C GLN A 162 -15.10 29.01 16.91
N LEU A 163 -14.91 27.75 17.29
CA LEU A 163 -15.41 27.23 18.59
C LEU A 163 -14.36 27.20 19.72
N LEU A 164 -13.29 28.00 19.61
CA LEU A 164 -12.30 28.19 20.69
C LEU A 164 -11.92 29.66 20.92
N LYS A 165 -12.84 30.62 20.74
CA LYS A 165 -12.70 31.94 21.36
C LYS A 165 -13.44 31.94 22.69
N LYS A 166 -12.67 31.84 23.78
CA LYS A 166 -13.11 32.18 25.14
C LYS A 166 -13.73 33.58 25.09
N THR A 167 -14.97 33.72 25.52
CA THR A 167 -15.59 35.03 25.76
C THR A 167 -14.72 35.79 26.77
N PRO A 168 -14.23 37.01 26.48
CA PRO A 168 -13.66 37.83 27.53
C PRO A 168 -14.77 38.15 28.53
N SER A 169 -14.51 37.93 29.82
CA SER A 169 -15.46 38.32 30.87
C SER A 169 -15.69 39.82 30.77
N ALA A 170 -16.96 40.22 30.74
CA ALA A 170 -17.34 41.60 30.91
C ALA A 170 -16.94 42.02 32.33
N SER A 171 -16.11 43.06 32.42
CA SER A 171 -15.89 43.85 33.64
C SER A 171 -16.88 45.02 33.65
#